data_AF-A0A1F5Y0K1-F1
#
_entry.id   AF-A0A1F5Y0K1-F1
#
_cell.length_a   1.000
_cell.length_b   1.000
_cell.length_c   1.000
_cell.angle_alpha   90.00
_cell.angle_beta   90.00
_cell.angle_gamma   90.00
#
_symmetry.space_group_name_H-M   'P 1'
#
loop_
_entity.id
_entity.type
_entity.pdbx_description
1 polymer ?
#
loop_
_entity_poly.entity_id
_entity_poly.type
_entity_poly.pdbx_seq_one_letter_code
_entity_poly.pdbx_strand_id
1 'polypeptide(L)'
;MGILLFAVVLIAALFFARGDSSGLLGNNSGVKFGSPSGSDSVEGGNRDSQLPPPAPPFFVPPPAPIGETISGTVSTQANKDNISMQGFGSTRLGYADEYVQLSAPYANRGKVIITGLILKNRNNESVKIGADEFGNPIALNPGERAVIATAPSPRGFNFKLNKCSGYLAQSKNYSPSISGFCPHISDLPEVRNLSEKCETYLDSLPYCTTPIINFQTGIDNKCASFIAEHAGYPACVNDFKNDSNFDNKEWRIYLGLSQEFWDNRHENVLLLSQARELIWESSY
;
A
#
# COMPACT_ATOMS: atom_id res chain seq x y z
N MET A 1 51.46 34.91 -24.31
CA MET A 1 51.10 36.02 -23.40
C MET A 1 49.86 36.69 -23.97
N GLY A 2 48.73 36.59 -23.29
CA GLY A 2 47.46 37.18 -23.75
C GLY A 2 46.32 36.79 -22.82
N ILE A 3 46.02 37.69 -21.90
CA ILE A 3 45.01 37.63 -20.84
C ILE A 3 43.60 37.63 -21.45
N LEU A 4 42.68 36.79 -20.95
CA LEU A 4 41.25 36.93 -21.21
C LEU A 4 40.49 36.93 -19.88
N LEU A 5 39.98 38.12 -19.59
CA LEU A 5 39.19 38.53 -18.44
C LEU A 5 37.74 38.02 -18.54
N PHE A 6 37.19 37.74 -17.36
CA PHE A 6 35.78 37.50 -17.06
C PHE A 6 34.87 38.67 -17.44
N ALA A 7 33.63 38.38 -17.85
CA ALA A 7 32.47 39.20 -17.47
C ALA A 7 31.16 38.39 -17.51
N VAL A 8 30.37 38.60 -16.46
CA VAL A 8 29.14 37.94 -16.01
C VAL A 8 27.91 38.51 -16.73
N VAL A 9 26.90 37.68 -17.04
CA VAL A 9 25.54 38.15 -17.33
C VAL A 9 24.52 37.33 -16.52
N LEU A 10 23.95 38.01 -15.52
CA LEU A 10 22.79 37.64 -14.71
C LEU A 10 21.55 38.23 -15.39
N ILE A 11 20.52 37.42 -15.67
CA ILE A 11 19.19 37.93 -16.02
C ILE A 11 18.17 37.27 -15.09
N ALA A 12 17.67 38.07 -14.15
CA ALA A 12 16.45 37.84 -13.41
C ALA A 12 15.32 38.60 -14.10
N ALA A 13 14.18 37.95 -14.33
CA ALA A 13 12.95 38.62 -14.74
C ALA A 13 11.78 38.06 -13.93
N LEU A 14 11.43 38.78 -12.87
CA LEU A 14 10.15 38.73 -12.18
C LEU A 14 9.21 39.72 -12.87
N PHE A 15 8.07 39.25 -13.35
CA PHE A 15 6.91 40.11 -13.62
C PHE A 15 5.66 39.44 -13.05
N PHE A 16 5.14 40.04 -11.97
CA PHE A 16 3.77 39.89 -11.49
C PHE A 16 3.06 41.24 -11.64
N ALA A 17 1.92 41.25 -12.33
CA ALA A 17 0.75 42.12 -12.08
C ALA A 17 -0.35 41.71 -13.08
N ARG A 18 -1.39 41.01 -12.60
CA ARG A 18 -2.74 41.53 -12.28
C ARG A 18 -3.60 41.87 -13.51
N GLY A 19 -4.63 41.06 -13.71
CA GLY A 19 -5.81 41.38 -14.51
C GLY A 19 -7.04 40.74 -13.88
N ASP A 20 -7.90 41.59 -13.29
CA ASP A 20 -9.26 41.27 -12.87
C ASP A 20 -10.15 41.00 -14.08
N SER A 21 -11.10 40.07 -13.96
CA SER A 21 -12.38 40.14 -14.68
C SER A 21 -13.47 39.31 -13.99
N SER A 22 -14.55 40.01 -13.70
CA SER A 22 -15.78 39.58 -13.07
C SER A 22 -16.70 38.80 -14.02
N GLY A 23 -17.43 37.83 -13.47
CA GLY A 23 -18.86 37.60 -13.75
C GLY A 23 -19.25 36.71 -14.94
N LEU A 24 -19.97 35.62 -14.65
CA LEU A 24 -21.42 35.43 -14.93
C LEU A 24 -21.80 33.95 -15.13
N LEU A 25 -22.75 33.50 -14.29
CA LEU A 25 -23.90 32.62 -14.55
C LEU A 25 -23.70 31.15 -14.97
N GLY A 26 -24.34 30.25 -14.22
CA GLY A 26 -24.54 28.84 -14.60
C GLY A 26 -25.26 27.99 -13.55
N ASN A 27 -26.58 28.08 -13.53
CA ASN A 27 -27.62 27.46 -12.69
C ASN A 27 -27.53 25.97 -12.25
N ASN A 28 -28.17 25.75 -11.09
CA ASN A 28 -29.07 24.64 -10.67
C ASN A 28 -28.56 23.20 -10.56
N SER A 29 -28.60 22.65 -9.33
CA SER A 29 -29.80 21.94 -8.82
C SER A 29 -29.53 21.39 -7.41
N GLY A 30 -30.03 22.08 -6.38
CA GLY A 30 -30.07 21.58 -5.01
C GLY A 30 -31.39 20.87 -4.75
N VAL A 31 -31.32 19.56 -4.48
CA VAL A 31 -32.47 18.74 -4.10
C VAL A 31 -32.73 18.91 -2.60
N LYS A 32 -33.82 19.61 -2.25
CA LYS A 32 -34.36 19.68 -0.88
C LYS A 32 -35.30 18.49 -0.67
N PHE A 33 -34.99 17.61 0.29
CA PHE A 33 -35.96 16.68 0.85
C PHE A 33 -36.68 17.34 2.02
N GLY A 34 -37.99 17.56 1.87
CA GLY A 34 -38.89 17.97 2.93
C GLY A 34 -39.56 16.74 3.55
N SER A 35 -39.52 16.66 4.88
CA SER A 35 -40.33 15.74 5.68
C SER A 35 -41.77 16.27 5.81
N PRO A 36 -42.78 15.39 5.80
CA PRO A 36 -44.07 15.70 6.41
C PRO A 36 -44.23 14.94 7.73
N SER A 37 -44.42 15.71 8.78
CA SER A 37 -45.02 15.30 10.05
C SER A 37 -46.51 15.00 9.80
N GLY A 38 -46.98 13.81 10.18
CA GLY A 38 -48.39 13.44 10.16
C GLY A 38 -48.77 12.82 11.50
N SER A 39 -49.43 13.64 12.33
CA SER A 39 -50.21 13.22 13.49
C SER A 39 -51.54 12.66 13.01
N ASP A 40 -51.97 11.48 13.49
CA ASP A 40 -53.39 11.17 13.55
C ASP A 40 -53.72 10.15 14.65
N SER A 41 -54.95 10.31 15.10
CA SER A 41 -55.46 9.99 16.43
C SER A 41 -55.94 8.55 16.60
N VAL A 42 -55.97 8.16 17.87
CA VAL A 42 -56.41 6.88 18.43
C VAL A 42 -57.93 6.69 18.30
N GLU A 43 -58.37 5.53 17.83
CA GLU A 43 -59.74 5.03 18.00
C GLU A 43 -59.70 3.62 18.60
N GLY A 44 -60.49 3.42 19.65
CA GLY A 44 -60.44 2.26 20.54
C GLY A 44 -61.21 1.04 20.03
N GLY A 45 -60.68 -0.14 20.35
CA GLY A 45 -61.35 -1.44 20.14
C GLY A 45 -60.96 -2.41 21.25
N ASN A 46 -61.87 -2.60 22.19
CA ASN A 46 -61.76 -3.48 23.36
C ASN A 46 -61.86 -4.96 22.93
N ARG A 47 -60.84 -5.77 23.23
CA ARG A 47 -60.94 -7.25 23.24
C ARG A 47 -60.11 -7.81 24.40
N ASP A 48 -60.82 -8.39 25.36
CA ASP A 48 -60.28 -9.28 26.38
C ASP A 48 -59.48 -10.41 25.73
N SER A 49 -58.25 -10.60 26.20
CA SER A 49 -57.50 -11.84 26.00
C SER A 49 -56.53 -12.02 27.17
N GLN A 50 -56.83 -13.07 27.92
CA GLN A 50 -56.18 -13.58 29.12
C GLN A 50 -54.66 -13.69 28.99
N LEU A 51 -53.91 -13.13 29.94
CA LEU A 51 -52.45 -13.25 30.04
C LEU A 51 -52.06 -14.71 30.36
N PRO A 52 -51.10 -15.31 29.63
CA PRO A 52 -50.53 -16.59 30.02
C PRO A 52 -49.64 -16.44 31.27
N PRO A 53 -49.47 -17.52 32.07
CA PRO A 53 -48.67 -17.48 33.30
C PRO A 53 -47.18 -17.19 33.01
N PRO A 54 -46.46 -16.56 33.95
CA PRO A 54 -45.07 -16.19 33.77
C PRO A 54 -44.17 -17.42 33.60
N ALA A 55 -43.26 -17.34 32.63
CA ALA A 55 -42.22 -18.35 32.40
C ALA A 55 -41.27 -18.45 33.61
N PRO A 56 -40.72 -19.64 33.91
CA PRO A 56 -39.73 -19.81 34.97
C PRO A 56 -38.46 -18.98 34.68
N PRO A 57 -37.76 -18.49 35.72
CA PRO A 57 -36.57 -17.67 35.52
C PRO A 57 -35.48 -18.47 34.82
N PHE A 58 -34.98 -17.93 33.70
CA PHE A 58 -33.78 -18.42 33.05
C PHE A 58 -32.60 -18.34 34.03
N PHE A 59 -31.98 -19.48 34.32
CA PHE A 59 -30.68 -19.51 34.98
C PHE A 59 -29.67 -18.86 34.03
N VAL A 60 -29.27 -17.62 34.33
CA VAL A 60 -28.10 -16.99 33.72
C VAL A 60 -26.89 -17.66 34.37
N PRO A 61 -26.08 -18.45 33.64
CA PRO A 61 -24.83 -18.95 34.21
C PRO A 61 -23.95 -17.75 34.60
N PRO A 62 -23.20 -17.84 35.71
CA PRO A 62 -22.30 -16.78 36.12
C PRO A 62 -21.35 -16.43 34.96
N PRO A 63 -21.01 -15.15 34.76
CA PRO A 63 -20.06 -14.76 33.73
C PRO A 63 -18.80 -15.61 33.90
N ALA A 64 -18.42 -16.32 32.85
CA ALA A 64 -17.17 -17.05 32.81
C ALA A 64 -16.05 -16.10 33.26
N PRO A 65 -15.07 -16.56 34.05
CA PRO A 65 -13.93 -15.74 34.39
C PRO A 65 -13.35 -15.18 33.09
N ILE A 66 -13.19 -13.86 33.06
CA ILE A 66 -12.63 -13.12 31.94
C ILE A 66 -11.21 -13.65 31.76
N GLY A 67 -11.08 -14.71 30.97
CA GLY A 67 -9.82 -15.11 30.39
C GLY A 67 -9.37 -13.94 29.53
N GLU A 68 -8.20 -13.43 29.82
CA GLU A 68 -7.55 -12.33 29.12
C GLU A 68 -7.54 -12.56 27.61
N THR A 69 -8.56 -12.06 26.91
CA THR A 69 -8.44 -11.80 25.47
C THR A 69 -7.67 -10.50 25.30
N ILE A 70 -6.39 -10.49 25.65
CA ILE A 70 -5.47 -9.49 25.10
C ILE A 70 -5.11 -9.97 23.70
N SER A 71 -6.01 -9.72 22.76
CA SER A 71 -5.68 -9.67 21.33
C SER A 71 -5.60 -8.20 20.89
N GLY A 72 -4.92 -7.38 21.70
CA GLY A 72 -4.29 -6.17 21.20
C GLY A 72 -2.98 -6.60 20.59
N THR A 73 -2.82 -6.49 19.26
CA THR A 73 -1.52 -6.72 18.62
C THR A 73 -0.56 -5.64 19.12
N VAL A 74 0.19 -5.92 20.19
CA VAL A 74 1.16 -4.98 20.75
C VAL A 74 2.25 -4.76 19.70
N SER A 75 2.41 -3.51 19.27
CA SER A 75 3.57 -3.10 18.49
C SER A 75 4.76 -2.98 19.44
N THR A 76 5.83 -3.67 19.11
CA THR A 76 7.07 -3.70 19.90
C THR A 76 8.20 -3.02 19.13
N GLN A 77 9.17 -2.47 19.86
CA GLN A 77 10.39 -1.96 19.24
C GLN A 77 11.25 -3.12 18.74
N ALA A 78 11.95 -2.90 17.63
CA ALA A 78 12.85 -3.90 17.09
C ALA A 78 14.03 -4.16 18.04
N ASN A 79 14.35 -5.43 18.21
CA ASN A 79 15.52 -5.93 18.92
C ASN A 79 15.98 -7.24 18.26
N LYS A 80 17.12 -7.77 18.69
CA LYS A 80 17.72 -8.96 18.09
C LYS A 80 16.81 -10.22 18.10
N ASP A 81 15.84 -10.29 19.01
CA ASP A 81 15.01 -11.49 19.15
C ASP A 81 13.75 -11.46 18.26
N ASN A 82 13.33 -10.27 17.80
CA ASN A 82 12.09 -10.10 17.03
C ASN A 82 12.30 -9.62 15.59
N ILE A 83 13.53 -9.36 15.16
CA ILE A 83 13.86 -9.04 13.78
C ILE A 83 15.18 -9.66 13.35
N SER A 84 15.27 -10.02 12.08
CA SER A 84 16.51 -10.48 11.45
C SER A 84 16.81 -9.61 10.23
N MET A 85 18.09 -9.49 9.90
CA MET A 85 18.56 -8.76 8.71
C MET A 85 19.44 -9.66 7.84
N GLN A 86 19.30 -9.50 6.53
CA GLN A 86 20.17 -10.09 5.51
C GLN A 86 20.53 -9.01 4.47
N GLY A 87 21.81 -8.88 4.14
CA GLY A 87 22.30 -7.99 3.08
C GLY A 87 22.24 -8.66 1.71
N PHE A 88 21.87 -7.90 0.68
CA PHE A 88 21.79 -8.37 -0.70
C PHE A 88 22.27 -7.31 -1.69
N GLY A 89 23.00 -7.75 -2.70
CA GLY A 89 23.36 -6.92 -3.84
C GLY A 89 24.60 -7.43 -4.55
N SER A 90 25.05 -6.66 -5.53
CA SER A 90 26.19 -7.03 -6.36
C SER A 90 26.89 -5.76 -6.80
N THR A 91 28.22 -5.71 -6.60
CA THR A 91 29.14 -4.67 -7.14
C THR A 91 29.05 -4.48 -8.66
N ARG A 92 28.30 -5.32 -9.38
CA ARG A 92 28.08 -5.22 -10.83
C ARG A 92 26.74 -4.60 -11.21
N LEU A 93 25.78 -4.59 -10.28
CA LEU A 93 24.40 -4.17 -10.54
C LEU A 93 24.14 -2.72 -10.11
N GLY A 94 25.04 -2.12 -9.34
CA GLY A 94 24.95 -0.73 -8.91
C GLY A 94 23.96 -0.52 -7.77
N TYR A 95 23.88 0.72 -7.29
CA TYR A 95 23.04 1.14 -6.16
C TYR A 95 21.53 0.86 -6.33
N ALA A 96 21.07 0.62 -7.56
CA ALA A 96 19.67 0.28 -7.84
C ALA A 96 19.29 -1.12 -7.33
N ASP A 97 20.20 -2.08 -7.42
CA ASP A 97 19.99 -3.47 -7.00
C ASP A 97 20.57 -3.76 -5.60
N GLU A 98 21.01 -2.70 -4.94
CA GLU A 98 21.56 -2.73 -3.60
C GLU A 98 20.42 -2.63 -2.56
N TYR A 99 20.22 -3.67 -1.74
CA TYR A 99 19.18 -3.70 -0.70
C TYR A 99 19.50 -4.56 0.54
N VAL A 100 18.87 -4.25 1.67
CA VAL A 100 18.81 -5.16 2.82
C VAL A 100 17.38 -5.67 3.00
N GLN A 101 17.25 -6.90 3.47
CA GLN A 101 15.97 -7.47 3.86
C GLN A 101 15.87 -7.53 5.38
N LEU A 102 14.83 -6.93 5.95
CA LEU A 102 14.42 -7.20 7.31
C LEU A 102 13.28 -8.21 7.33
N SER A 103 13.25 -9.12 8.30
CA SER A 103 12.19 -10.11 8.43
C SER A 103 11.77 -10.29 9.88
N ALA A 104 10.46 -10.21 10.12
CA ALA A 104 9.85 -10.49 11.41
C ALA A 104 9.50 -11.98 11.49
N PRO A 105 10.07 -12.75 12.45
CA PRO A 105 9.77 -14.16 12.60
C PRO A 105 8.26 -14.44 12.80
N TYR A 106 7.78 -15.57 12.28
CA TYR A 106 6.40 -16.04 12.54
C TYR A 106 6.10 -16.26 14.02
N ALA A 107 7.14 -16.53 14.83
CA ALA A 107 7.02 -16.72 16.27
C ALA A 107 6.76 -15.42 17.05
N ASN A 108 6.85 -14.25 16.40
CA ASN A 108 6.55 -12.98 17.04
C ASN A 108 5.08 -12.94 17.48
N ARG A 109 4.84 -12.41 18.69
CA ARG A 109 3.48 -12.25 19.26
C ARG A 109 2.79 -10.94 18.88
N GLY A 110 3.49 -10.08 18.14
CA GLY A 110 3.03 -8.74 17.80
C GLY A 110 3.81 -8.14 16.64
N LYS A 111 3.47 -6.89 16.28
CA LYS A 111 4.15 -6.17 15.21
C LYS A 111 5.50 -5.66 15.70
N VAL A 112 6.44 -5.50 14.79
CA VAL A 112 7.75 -4.91 15.06
C VAL A 112 7.89 -3.62 14.28
N ILE A 113 8.04 -2.49 14.97
CA ILE A 113 8.23 -1.19 14.34
C ILE A 113 9.64 -1.12 13.78
N ILE A 114 9.77 -0.78 12.49
CA ILE A 114 11.06 -0.66 11.81
C ILE A 114 11.39 0.78 11.39
N THR A 115 10.40 1.68 11.35
CA THR A 115 10.66 3.11 11.12
C THR A 115 11.58 3.69 12.19
N GLY A 116 12.54 4.49 11.75
CA GLY A 116 13.54 5.13 12.60
C GLY A 116 14.75 4.27 12.93
N LEU A 117 14.74 2.96 12.65
CA LEU A 117 15.95 2.15 12.72
C LEU A 117 17.02 2.71 11.79
N ILE A 118 18.28 2.49 12.15
CA ILE A 118 19.42 3.08 11.48
C ILE A 118 20.23 1.96 10.82
N LEU A 119 20.44 2.09 9.51
CA LEU A 119 21.45 1.31 8.80
C LEU A 119 22.75 2.10 8.83
N LYS A 120 23.84 1.45 9.24
CA LYS A 120 25.16 2.07 9.32
C LYS A 120 26.18 1.22 8.57
N ASN A 121 27.02 1.89 7.80
CA ASN A 121 28.10 1.28 7.03
C ASN A 121 29.46 1.44 7.76
N ARG A 122 30.53 0.83 7.23
CA ARG A 122 31.90 0.85 7.77
C ARG A 122 32.51 2.25 7.77
N ASN A 123 32.09 3.10 6.83
CA ASN A 123 32.54 4.49 6.71
C ASN A 123 31.89 5.39 7.78
N ASN A 124 31.12 4.80 8.70
CA ASN A 124 30.32 5.46 9.72
C ASN A 124 29.17 6.32 9.17
N GLU A 125 28.83 6.18 7.89
CA GLU A 125 27.63 6.80 7.32
C GLU A 125 26.41 6.06 7.85
N SER A 126 25.32 6.80 8.05
CA SER A 126 24.12 6.28 8.67
C SER A 126 22.88 6.83 8.00
N VAL A 127 21.92 5.95 7.73
CA VAL A 127 20.65 6.28 7.09
C VAL A 127 19.50 5.70 7.89
N LYS A 128 18.44 6.48 8.05
CA LYS A 128 17.25 6.09 8.81
C LYS A 128 16.18 5.51 7.91
N ILE A 129 15.52 4.45 8.37
CA ILE A 129 14.32 3.91 7.73
C ILE A 129 13.17 4.91 7.88
N GLY A 130 12.57 5.29 6.75
CA GLY A 130 11.48 6.26 6.69
C GLY A 130 10.11 5.71 7.12
N ALA A 131 9.10 6.56 6.96
CA ALA A 131 7.69 6.27 7.19
C ALA A 131 7.00 5.82 5.88
N ASP A 132 5.73 5.43 5.95
CA ASP A 132 4.89 5.11 4.78
C ASP A 132 4.50 6.38 3.98
N GLU A 133 3.67 6.21 2.95
CA GLU A 133 3.19 7.30 2.09
C GLU A 133 2.37 8.38 2.80
N PHE A 134 1.85 8.10 4.01
CA PHE A 134 1.06 9.01 4.82
C PHE A 134 1.84 9.53 6.04
N GLY A 135 3.11 9.16 6.18
CA GLY A 135 3.94 9.53 7.32
C GLY A 135 3.72 8.66 8.57
N ASN A 136 3.01 7.54 8.46
CA ASN A 136 2.85 6.61 9.58
C ASN A 136 4.09 5.71 9.75
N PRO A 137 4.36 5.27 10.99
CA PRO A 137 5.40 4.27 11.22
C PRO A 137 5.10 2.95 10.51
N ILE A 138 6.11 2.44 9.81
CA ILE A 138 6.09 1.12 9.20
C ILE A 138 6.40 0.07 10.28
N ALA A 139 5.57 -0.96 10.34
CA ALA A 139 5.75 -2.10 11.21
C ALA A 139 5.51 -3.41 10.45
N LEU A 140 6.28 -4.44 10.82
CA LEU A 140 6.17 -5.79 10.26
C LEU A 140 5.30 -6.66 11.18
N ASN A 141 4.25 -7.26 10.61
CA ASN A 141 3.51 -8.34 11.28
C ASN A 141 4.37 -9.62 11.32
N PRO A 142 4.04 -10.59 12.20
CA PRO A 142 4.70 -11.89 12.20
C PRO A 142 4.68 -12.54 10.80
N GLY A 143 5.87 -12.91 10.30
CA GLY A 143 6.05 -13.49 8.97
C GLY A 143 6.11 -12.49 7.81
N GLU A 144 6.09 -11.19 8.08
CA GLU A 144 6.32 -10.15 7.07
C GLU A 144 7.80 -9.81 6.92
N ARG A 145 8.13 -9.26 5.75
CA ARG A 145 9.46 -8.74 5.44
C ARG A 145 9.42 -7.32 4.90
N ALA A 146 10.54 -6.61 5.00
CA ALA A 146 10.78 -5.35 4.31
C ALA A 146 12.02 -5.49 3.43
N VAL A 147 11.88 -5.12 2.16
CA VAL A 147 13.00 -4.90 1.25
C VAL A 147 13.33 -3.42 1.29
N ILE A 148 14.51 -3.09 1.80
CA ILE A 148 15.01 -1.72 1.95
C ILE A 148 16.09 -1.50 0.92
N ALA A 149 15.71 -0.86 -0.20
CA ALA A 149 16.60 -0.55 -1.30
C ALA A 149 17.31 0.79 -1.09
N THR A 150 18.57 0.88 -1.51
CA THR A 150 19.38 2.10 -1.44
C THR A 150 18.82 3.22 -2.31
N ALA A 151 18.36 2.87 -3.52
CA ALA A 151 17.91 3.82 -4.53
C ALA A 151 16.66 4.64 -4.14
N PRO A 152 16.33 5.69 -4.91
CA PRO A 152 15.07 6.42 -4.77
C PRO A 152 13.87 5.56 -5.13
N SER A 153 12.75 5.77 -4.41
CA SER A 153 11.50 5.07 -4.71
C SER A 153 11.00 5.42 -6.11
N PRO A 154 10.69 4.43 -6.97
CA PRO A 154 10.01 4.68 -8.24
C PRO A 154 8.67 5.41 -8.04
N ARG A 155 8.01 5.26 -6.88
CA ARG A 155 6.75 5.93 -6.56
C ARG A 155 6.92 7.23 -5.76
N GLY A 156 8.13 7.52 -5.28
CA GLY A 156 8.42 8.66 -4.41
C GLY A 156 8.12 8.45 -2.93
N PHE A 157 7.64 7.27 -2.53
CA PHE A 157 7.32 6.92 -1.15
C PHE A 157 7.55 5.43 -0.87
N ASN A 158 7.55 5.05 0.41
CA ASN A 158 7.59 3.66 0.86
C ASN A 158 6.17 3.09 0.86
N PHE A 159 6.00 1.82 0.49
CA PHE A 159 4.67 1.23 0.36
C PHE A 159 4.69 -0.27 0.62
N LYS A 160 3.54 -0.81 1.00
CA LYS A 160 3.32 -2.26 1.13
C LYS A 160 2.86 -2.84 -0.21
N LEU A 161 3.37 -4.01 -0.56
CA LEU A 161 2.85 -4.76 -1.70
C LEU A 161 1.52 -5.43 -1.36
N ASN A 162 0.66 -5.48 -2.36
CA ASN A 162 -0.60 -6.21 -2.38
C ASN A 162 -0.70 -7.06 -3.66
N LYS A 163 -1.75 -7.88 -3.74
CA LYS A 163 -2.04 -8.74 -4.90
C LYS A 163 -1.99 -8.02 -6.25
N CYS A 164 -2.37 -6.75 -6.29
CA CYS A 164 -2.44 -5.95 -7.52
C CYS A 164 -1.10 -5.32 -7.91
N SER A 165 -0.06 -5.44 -7.06
CA SER A 165 1.19 -4.71 -7.23
C SER A 165 1.97 -5.04 -8.49
N GLY A 166 1.72 -6.18 -9.14
CA GLY A 166 2.34 -6.49 -10.42
C GLY A 166 1.95 -5.51 -11.53
N TYR A 167 0.77 -4.86 -11.46
CA TYR A 167 0.40 -3.77 -12.37
C TYR A 167 1.36 -2.57 -12.30
N LEU A 168 2.01 -2.36 -11.15
CA LEU A 168 2.93 -1.25 -10.98
C LEU A 168 4.14 -1.38 -11.91
N ALA A 169 4.61 -2.62 -12.13
CA ALA A 169 5.77 -2.94 -12.96
C ALA A 169 5.56 -2.63 -14.46
N GLN A 170 4.31 -2.39 -14.91
CA GLN A 170 4.05 -1.97 -16.29
C GLN A 170 4.57 -0.57 -16.60
N SER A 171 4.56 0.32 -15.60
CA SER A 171 4.82 1.76 -15.80
C SER A 171 6.19 2.20 -15.33
N LYS A 172 6.80 1.43 -14.43
CA LYS A 172 8.08 1.76 -13.79
C LYS A 172 8.87 0.49 -13.52
N ASN A 173 10.19 0.60 -13.59
CA ASN A 173 11.09 -0.46 -13.17
C ASN A 173 11.28 -0.41 -11.65
N TYR A 174 11.13 -1.57 -11.02
CA TYR A 174 11.37 -1.74 -9.59
C TYR A 174 12.64 -2.55 -9.39
N SER A 175 13.49 -2.05 -8.51
CA SER A 175 14.75 -2.69 -8.16
C SER A 175 14.89 -2.73 -6.64
N PRO A 176 14.98 -3.93 -6.02
CA PRO A 176 14.81 -5.26 -6.64
C PRO A 176 13.43 -5.46 -7.27
N SER A 177 13.32 -6.37 -8.24
CA SER A 177 12.05 -6.63 -8.93
C SER A 177 10.91 -6.98 -7.95
N ILE A 178 9.72 -6.48 -8.23
CA ILE A 178 8.48 -6.87 -7.54
C ILE A 178 7.83 -8.06 -8.25
N SER A 179 6.95 -8.78 -7.56
CA SER A 179 6.18 -9.86 -8.17
C SER A 179 5.38 -9.35 -9.37
N GLY A 180 5.49 -10.05 -10.50
CA GLY A 180 4.68 -9.82 -11.70
C GLY A 180 3.35 -10.59 -11.70
N PHE A 181 2.90 -11.08 -10.55
CA PHE A 181 1.64 -11.81 -10.42
C PHE A 181 0.51 -10.91 -9.94
N CYS A 182 -0.66 -11.03 -10.58
CA CYS A 182 -1.91 -10.36 -10.21
C CYS A 182 -3.06 -11.36 -10.34
N PRO A 183 -4.19 -11.13 -9.65
CA PRO A 183 -5.44 -11.79 -9.98
C PRO A 183 -5.75 -11.60 -11.47
N HIS A 184 -6.24 -12.65 -12.11
CA HIS A 184 -6.59 -12.56 -13.51
C HIS A 184 -7.99 -11.94 -13.65
N ILE A 185 -8.16 -11.03 -14.60
CA ILE A 185 -9.46 -10.36 -14.81
C ILE A 185 -10.57 -11.36 -15.19
N SER A 186 -10.22 -12.48 -15.83
CA SER A 186 -11.18 -13.54 -16.14
C SER A 186 -11.65 -14.34 -14.92
N ASP A 187 -11.01 -14.19 -13.76
CA ASP A 187 -11.45 -14.84 -12.51
C ASP A 187 -12.68 -14.14 -11.88
N LEU A 188 -13.05 -12.95 -12.38
CA LEU A 188 -14.17 -12.18 -11.87
C LEU A 188 -15.52 -12.85 -12.21
N PRO A 189 -16.48 -12.91 -11.27
CA PRO A 189 -17.75 -13.60 -11.49
C PRO A 189 -18.60 -12.97 -12.60
N GLU A 190 -18.46 -11.67 -12.85
CA GLU A 190 -19.15 -10.89 -13.88
C GLU A 190 -18.82 -11.36 -15.30
N VAL A 191 -17.68 -12.04 -15.48
CA VAL A 191 -17.21 -12.57 -16.77
C VAL A 191 -18.24 -13.51 -17.39
N ARG A 192 -18.98 -14.26 -16.55
CA ARG A 192 -20.07 -15.17 -16.97
C ARG A 192 -21.23 -14.49 -17.70
N ASN A 193 -21.31 -13.16 -17.64
CA ASN A 193 -22.32 -12.37 -18.33
C ASN A 193 -21.81 -11.81 -19.67
N LEU A 194 -20.58 -12.11 -20.08
CA LEU A 194 -19.96 -11.61 -21.29
C LEU A 194 -20.16 -12.60 -22.46
N SER A 195 -19.77 -12.21 -23.67
CA SER A 195 -19.81 -13.11 -24.82
C SER A 195 -18.64 -14.10 -24.77
N GLU A 196 -18.81 -15.30 -25.35
CA GLU A 196 -17.74 -16.32 -25.45
C GLU A 196 -16.45 -15.76 -26.05
N LYS A 197 -16.59 -14.86 -27.04
CA LYS A 197 -15.45 -14.15 -27.64
C LYS A 197 -14.73 -13.24 -26.65
N CYS A 198 -15.48 -12.57 -25.76
CA CYS A 198 -14.90 -11.77 -24.70
C CYS A 198 -14.18 -12.64 -23.68
N GLU A 199 -14.80 -13.73 -23.21
CA GLU A 199 -14.20 -14.65 -22.25
C GLU A 199 -12.85 -15.17 -22.78
N THR A 200 -12.84 -15.65 -24.03
CA THR A 200 -11.62 -16.10 -24.72
C THR A 200 -10.57 -14.99 -24.82
N TYR A 201 -10.99 -13.75 -25.10
CA TYR A 201 -10.07 -12.61 -25.15
C TYR A 201 -9.48 -12.32 -23.77
N LEU A 202 -10.30 -12.30 -22.71
CA LEU A 202 -9.85 -12.07 -21.35
C LEU A 202 -8.84 -13.14 -20.94
N ASP A 203 -9.13 -14.42 -21.17
CA ASP A 203 -8.22 -15.55 -20.88
C ASP A 203 -6.88 -15.50 -21.61
N SER A 204 -6.84 -14.81 -22.76
CA SER A 204 -5.60 -14.63 -23.54
C SER A 204 -4.71 -13.51 -23.01
N LEU A 205 -5.22 -12.65 -22.12
CA LEU A 205 -4.44 -11.52 -21.60
C LEU A 205 -3.33 -12.03 -20.68
N PRO A 206 -2.11 -11.47 -20.78
CA PRO A 206 -1.10 -11.75 -19.78
C PRO A 206 -1.54 -11.21 -18.41
N TYR A 207 -1.10 -11.87 -17.34
CA TYR A 207 -1.28 -11.37 -15.98
C TYR A 207 -0.78 -9.93 -15.84
N CYS A 208 -1.42 -9.18 -14.94
CA CYS A 208 -1.08 -7.79 -14.69
C CYS A 208 -0.95 -6.99 -15.99
N THR A 209 -1.96 -7.05 -16.88
CA THR A 209 -1.97 -6.30 -18.15
C THR A 209 -3.17 -5.37 -18.22
N THR A 210 -2.95 -4.15 -18.71
CA THR A 210 -4.01 -3.21 -19.07
C THR A 210 -4.02 -3.09 -20.59
N PRO A 211 -4.83 -3.91 -21.29
CA PRO A 211 -4.77 -3.99 -22.74
C PRO A 211 -5.33 -2.72 -23.40
N ILE A 212 -4.79 -2.39 -24.57
CA ILE A 212 -5.31 -1.32 -25.42
C ILE A 212 -6.46 -1.90 -26.25
N ILE A 213 -7.66 -1.38 -26.07
CA ILE A 213 -8.85 -1.83 -26.79
C ILE A 213 -9.03 -1.01 -28.06
N ASN A 214 -9.16 -1.70 -29.21
CA ASN A 214 -9.35 -1.08 -30.52
C ASN A 214 -10.16 -2.02 -31.45
N PHE A 215 -10.49 -1.57 -32.67
CA PHE A 215 -11.31 -2.36 -33.60
C PHE A 215 -10.71 -3.74 -33.97
N GLN A 216 -9.40 -3.91 -33.85
CA GLN A 216 -8.69 -5.15 -34.20
C GLN A 216 -8.85 -6.23 -33.13
N THR A 217 -9.19 -5.89 -31.89
CA THR A 217 -9.46 -6.90 -30.84
C THR A 217 -10.72 -7.70 -31.15
N GLY A 218 -11.64 -7.11 -31.93
CA GLY A 218 -12.87 -7.75 -32.38
C GLY A 218 -13.87 -8.08 -31.27
N ILE A 219 -13.68 -7.57 -30.05
CA ILE A 219 -14.60 -7.75 -28.93
C ILE A 219 -15.78 -6.77 -29.02
N ASP A 220 -16.89 -7.10 -28.37
CA ASP A 220 -18.05 -6.21 -28.32
C ASP A 220 -17.86 -5.06 -27.31
N ASN A 221 -18.77 -4.07 -27.37
CA ASN A 221 -18.72 -2.90 -26.49
C ASN A 221 -18.89 -3.27 -25.01
N LYS A 222 -19.60 -4.36 -24.69
CA LYS A 222 -19.79 -4.80 -23.30
C LYS A 222 -18.48 -5.30 -22.73
N CYS A 223 -17.72 -6.07 -23.51
CA CYS A 223 -16.38 -6.53 -23.17
C CYS A 223 -15.41 -5.36 -23.00
N ALA A 224 -15.43 -4.40 -23.93
CA ALA A 224 -14.59 -3.21 -23.86
C ALA A 224 -14.85 -2.41 -22.57
N SER A 225 -16.12 -2.21 -22.20
CA SER A 225 -16.48 -1.56 -20.94
C SER A 225 -16.03 -2.35 -19.72
N PHE A 226 -16.22 -3.68 -19.73
CA PHE A 226 -15.76 -4.54 -18.64
C PHE A 226 -14.25 -4.43 -18.41
N ILE A 227 -13.46 -4.46 -19.49
CA ILE A 227 -12.01 -4.29 -19.40
C ILE A 227 -11.64 -2.91 -18.88
N ALA A 228 -12.30 -1.85 -19.35
CA ALA A 228 -12.04 -0.49 -18.89
C ALA A 228 -12.36 -0.31 -17.39
N GLU A 229 -13.33 -1.07 -16.87
CA GLU A 229 -13.74 -1.03 -15.46
C GLU A 229 -12.81 -1.85 -14.55
N HIS A 230 -12.32 -3.00 -15.03
CA HIS A 230 -11.63 -3.99 -14.19
C HIS A 230 -10.12 -4.11 -14.46
N ALA A 231 -9.59 -3.59 -15.58
CA ALA A 231 -8.16 -3.69 -15.89
C ALA A 231 -7.35 -2.54 -15.27
N GLY A 232 -6.22 -2.89 -14.65
CA GLY A 232 -5.28 -1.93 -14.09
C GLY A 232 -5.22 -1.96 -12.57
N TYR A 233 -4.24 -1.26 -12.02
CA TYR A 233 -4.01 -1.24 -10.57
C TYR A 233 -5.22 -0.73 -9.76
N PRO A 234 -5.84 0.43 -10.07
CA PRO A 234 -6.94 0.95 -9.25
C PRO A 234 -8.15 0.02 -9.25
N ALA A 235 -8.47 -0.56 -10.41
CA ALA A 235 -9.58 -1.48 -10.59
C ALA A 235 -9.36 -2.79 -9.83
N CYS A 236 -8.19 -3.42 -10.01
CA CYS A 236 -7.82 -4.61 -9.25
C CYS A 236 -7.91 -4.38 -7.73
N VAL A 237 -7.45 -3.21 -7.23
CA VAL A 237 -7.59 -2.89 -5.80
C VAL A 237 -9.06 -2.79 -5.42
N ASN A 238 -9.90 -2.16 -6.23
CA ASN A 238 -11.33 -2.07 -5.93
C ASN A 238 -11.99 -3.46 -5.82
N ASP A 239 -11.64 -4.37 -6.72
CA ASP A 239 -12.24 -5.69 -6.83
C ASP A 239 -11.75 -6.65 -5.74
N PHE A 240 -10.46 -6.58 -5.38
CA PHE A 240 -9.81 -7.58 -4.52
C PHE A 240 -9.38 -7.07 -3.13
N LYS A 241 -9.59 -5.78 -2.77
CA LYS A 241 -9.16 -5.22 -1.46
C LYS A 241 -9.68 -5.96 -0.23
N ASN A 242 -10.82 -6.64 -0.36
CA ASN A 242 -11.46 -7.35 0.74
C ASN A 242 -11.00 -8.81 0.86
N ASP A 243 -10.12 -9.27 -0.03
CA ASP A 243 -9.58 -10.62 0.04
C ASP A 243 -8.69 -10.78 1.27
N SER A 244 -8.87 -11.91 1.98
CA SER A 244 -8.06 -12.24 3.17
C SER A 244 -6.55 -12.28 2.90
N ASN A 245 -6.14 -12.52 1.66
CA ASN A 245 -4.75 -12.54 1.19
C ASN A 245 -4.39 -11.35 0.30
N PHE A 246 -5.12 -10.22 0.40
CA PHE A 246 -4.84 -9.02 -0.39
C PHE A 246 -3.41 -8.47 -0.15
N ASP A 247 -2.94 -8.50 1.09
CA ASP A 247 -1.60 -8.05 1.47
C ASP A 247 -0.52 -9.11 1.17
N ASN A 248 0.54 -8.72 0.45
CA ASN A 248 1.64 -9.64 0.05
C ASN A 248 2.74 -9.82 1.12
N LYS A 249 2.48 -9.42 2.38
CA LYS A 249 3.41 -9.56 3.52
C LYS A 249 4.82 -8.96 3.27
N GLU A 250 4.95 -8.03 2.33
CA GLU A 250 6.21 -7.39 1.95
C GLU A 250 6.06 -5.88 1.87
N TRP A 251 6.97 -5.16 2.53
CA TRP A 251 7.17 -3.72 2.38
C TRP A 251 8.29 -3.41 1.41
N ARG A 252 8.10 -2.38 0.58
CA ARG A 252 9.13 -1.77 -0.27
C ARG A 252 9.50 -0.41 0.29
N ILE A 253 10.71 -0.33 0.81
CA ILE A 253 11.27 0.85 1.46
C ILE A 253 12.48 1.31 0.66
N TYR A 254 12.63 2.62 0.48
CA TYR A 254 13.66 3.23 -0.34
C TYR A 254 14.38 4.30 0.47
N LEU A 255 15.71 4.24 0.49
CA LEU A 255 16.54 5.16 1.25
C LEU A 255 16.76 6.49 0.54
N GLY A 256 16.49 6.58 -0.77
CA GLY A 256 16.58 7.83 -1.51
C GLY A 256 17.99 8.23 -1.90
N LEU A 257 18.95 7.30 -1.85
CA LEU A 257 20.35 7.57 -2.15
C LEU A 257 20.62 7.40 -3.66
N SER A 258 21.51 8.22 -4.20
CA SER A 258 21.89 8.20 -5.62
C SER A 258 23.25 7.54 -5.88
N GLN A 259 23.77 6.82 -4.88
CA GLN A 259 25.05 6.13 -4.92
C GLN A 259 24.97 4.88 -4.03
N GLU A 260 25.90 3.96 -4.21
CA GLU A 260 26.01 2.77 -3.36
C GLU A 260 26.27 3.20 -1.92
N PHE A 261 25.56 2.57 -0.99
CA PHE A 261 25.71 2.77 0.44
C PHE A 261 26.70 1.77 1.04
N TRP A 262 27.00 0.67 0.34
CA TRP A 262 27.97 -0.35 0.74
C TRP A 262 29.09 -0.44 -0.29
N ASP A 263 30.34 -0.23 0.14
CA ASP A 263 31.48 -0.07 -0.77
C ASP A 263 31.92 -1.40 -1.42
N ASN A 264 31.74 -2.55 -0.74
CA ASN A 264 32.17 -3.86 -1.27
C ASN A 264 31.46 -5.07 -0.62
N ARG A 265 31.54 -6.24 -1.29
CA ARG A 265 30.94 -7.54 -0.91
C ARG A 265 31.52 -8.23 0.34
N HIS A 266 32.18 -7.47 1.21
CA HIS A 266 32.67 -7.96 2.51
C HIS A 266 32.47 -6.92 3.62
N GLU A 267 31.57 -5.96 3.38
CA GLU A 267 31.29 -4.93 4.35
C GLU A 267 30.19 -5.37 5.31
N ASN A 268 30.37 -5.05 6.59
CA ASN A 268 29.33 -5.31 7.57
C ASN A 268 28.33 -4.14 7.56
N VAL A 269 27.06 -4.49 7.32
CA VAL A 269 25.94 -3.59 7.51
C VAL A 269 25.43 -3.76 8.93
N LEU A 270 25.40 -2.67 9.67
CA LEU A 270 24.89 -2.64 11.04
C LEU A 270 23.45 -2.12 11.05
N LEU A 271 22.57 -2.86 11.71
CA LEU A 271 21.23 -2.40 12.06
C LEU A 271 21.25 -1.93 13.52
N LEU A 272 20.96 -0.65 13.73
CA LEU A 272 20.92 -0.04 15.05
C LEU A 272 19.50 0.40 15.42
N SER A 273 19.22 0.37 16.73
CA SER A 273 18.02 0.99 17.30
C SER A 273 18.07 2.52 17.18
N GLN A 274 16.96 3.19 17.47
CA GLN A 274 16.92 4.66 17.52
C GLN A 274 17.87 5.24 18.58
N ALA A 275 18.16 4.48 19.64
CA ALA A 275 19.13 4.81 20.67
C ALA A 275 20.59 4.49 20.28
N ARG A 276 20.83 4.04 19.04
CA ARG A 276 22.14 3.62 18.50
C ARG A 276 22.72 2.35 19.13
N GLU A 277 21.87 1.51 19.70
CA GLU A 277 22.25 0.18 20.19
C GLU A 277 22.25 -0.81 19.02
N LEU A 278 23.23 -1.70 18.97
CA LEU A 278 23.32 -2.72 17.93
C LEU A 278 22.18 -3.74 18.07
N ILE A 279 21.40 -3.93 16.99
CA ILE A 279 20.36 -4.95 16.88
C ILE A 279 20.89 -6.14 16.11
N TRP A 280 21.47 -5.90 14.93
CA TRP A 280 21.93 -6.95 14.02
C TRP A 280 23.13 -6.49 13.22
N GLU A 281 23.91 -7.45 12.75
CA GLU A 281 25.02 -7.27 11.83
C GLU A 281 24.91 -8.32 10.74
N SER A 282 25.07 -7.92 9.49
CA SER A 282 25.14 -8.83 8.35
C SER A 282 26.30 -8.42 7.47
N SER A 283 27.01 -9.40 6.94
CA SER A 283 27.88 -9.16 5.79
C SER A 283 27.01 -8.86 4.57
N TYR A 284 27.39 -7.84 3.81
CA TYR A 284 26.97 -7.57 2.44
C TYR A 284 27.93 -8.24 1.46
#